data_AF-A0A0D0D803-F1
#
_entry.id   AF-A0A0D0D803-F1
#
_cell.length_a   1.000
_cell.length_b   1.000
_cell.length_c   1.000
_cell.angle_alpha   90.00
_cell.angle_beta   90.00
_cell.angle_gamma   90.00
#
_symmetry.space_group_name_H-M   'P 1'
#
loop_
_entity.id
_entity.type
_entity.pdbx_description
1 polymer ?
#
loop_
_entity_poly.entity_id
_entity_poly.type
_entity_poly.pdbx_seq_one_letter_code
_entity_poly.pdbx_strand_id
1 'polypeptide(L)'
;MWRNTILEDSLDEIHCLLDHFHTYHEVFCATVIVLTFSLPCQHSMKHYPSLICHFGARNGLCLSITELKHVETVKVLYHCSNHHNALGKMLLSNQCLNTLATCCINFCE
;
A
#
# COMPACT_ATOMS: atom_id res chain seq x y z
N MET A 1 -4.16 25.53 10.96
CA MET A 1 -4.79 24.34 11.57
C MET A 1 -6.12 24.10 10.84
N TRP A 2 -6.06 23.50 9.65
CA TRP A 2 -7.26 23.14 8.89
C TRP A 2 -7.82 21.84 9.48
N ARG A 3 -8.81 21.95 10.37
CA ARG A 3 -9.63 20.78 10.74
C ARG A 3 -10.57 20.54 9.55
N ASN A 4 -10.22 19.56 8.73
CA ASN A 4 -10.85 19.29 7.45
C ASN A 4 -12.19 18.57 7.65
N THR A 5 -13.28 19.30 7.85
CA THR A 5 -14.66 18.76 7.83
C THR A 5 -14.92 17.91 6.57
N ILE A 6 -14.29 18.30 5.44
CA ILE A 6 -14.33 17.56 4.16
C ILE A 6 -13.74 16.13 4.28
N LEU A 7 -12.76 15.92 5.17
CA LEU A 7 -12.15 14.60 5.38
C LEU A 7 -13.07 13.69 6.21
N GLU A 8 -13.80 14.27 7.18
CA GLU A 8 -14.71 13.54 8.07
C GLU A 8 -15.91 13.01 7.28
N ASP A 9 -16.57 13.87 6.49
CA ASP A 9 -17.68 13.47 5.61
C ASP A 9 -17.25 12.39 4.58
N SER A 10 -16.03 12.49 4.04
CA SER A 10 -15.49 11.52 3.09
C SER A 10 -15.16 10.17 3.75
N LEU A 11 -14.73 10.17 5.02
CA LEU A 11 -14.44 8.94 5.76
C LEU A 11 -15.72 8.18 6.12
N ASP A 12 -16.76 8.91 6.52
CA ASP A 12 -18.08 8.33 6.78
C ASP A 12 -18.68 7.71 5.51
N GLU A 13 -18.50 8.35 4.35
CA GLU A 13 -18.90 7.79 3.07
C GLU A 13 -18.13 6.51 2.72
N ILE A 14 -16.81 6.49 2.96
CA ILE A 14 -15.99 5.27 2.77
C ILE A 14 -16.45 4.14 3.69
N HIS A 15 -16.77 4.44 4.96
CA HIS A 15 -17.31 3.47 5.90
C HIS A 15 -18.65 2.91 5.43
N CYS A 16 -19.57 3.77 5.02
CA CYS A 16 -20.89 3.37 4.51
C CYS A 16 -20.78 2.48 3.26
N LEU A 17 -19.89 2.84 2.33
CA LEU A 17 -19.64 2.05 1.11
C LEU A 17 -19.01 0.68 1.41
N LEU A 18 -18.08 0.61 2.37
CA LEU A 18 -17.49 -0.64 2.83
C LEU A 18 -18.54 -1.55 3.47
N ASP A 19 -19.40 -1.00 4.33
CA ASP A 19 -20.48 -1.76 4.97
C ASP A 19 -21.49 -2.27 3.92
N HIS A 20 -21.83 -1.43 2.94
CA HIS A 20 -22.68 -1.82 1.83
C HIS A 20 -22.02 -2.95 1.03
N PHE A 21 -20.74 -2.81 0.67
CA PHE A 21 -20.00 -3.86 -0.01
C PHE A 21 -20.01 -5.17 0.79
N HIS A 22 -19.66 -5.15 2.07
CA HIS A 22 -19.67 -6.35 2.92
C HIS A 22 -21.06 -6.95 3.10
N THR A 23 -22.12 -6.14 3.04
CA THR A 23 -23.51 -6.64 3.12
C THR A 23 -23.93 -7.37 1.85
N TYR A 24 -23.58 -6.84 0.67
CA TYR A 24 -24.09 -7.35 -0.61
C TYR A 24 -23.08 -8.16 -1.43
N HIS A 25 -21.83 -8.28 -0.99
CA HIS A 25 -20.77 -8.92 -1.78
C HIS A 25 -21.04 -10.38 -2.13
N GLU A 26 -21.81 -11.12 -1.32
CA GLU A 26 -22.15 -12.53 -1.57
C GLU A 26 -22.85 -12.74 -2.92
N VAL A 27 -23.56 -11.72 -3.43
CA VAL A 27 -24.22 -11.78 -4.75
C VAL A 27 -23.19 -12.05 -5.86
N PHE A 28 -21.96 -11.50 -5.76
CA PHE A 28 -20.92 -11.73 -6.76
C PHE A 28 -20.37 -13.16 -6.75
N CYS A 29 -20.46 -13.85 -5.61
CA CYS A 29 -20.15 -15.28 -5.52
C CYS A 29 -21.30 -16.12 -6.10
N ALA A 30 -22.54 -15.75 -5.80
CA ALA A 30 -23.73 -16.41 -6.32
C ALA A 30 -23.83 -16.34 -7.85
N THR A 31 -23.36 -15.25 -8.46
CA THR A 31 -23.29 -15.07 -9.92
C THR A 31 -22.01 -15.63 -10.57
N VAL A 32 -21.15 -16.32 -9.82
CA VAL A 32 -19.87 -16.91 -10.29
C VAL A 32 -18.91 -15.87 -10.89
N ILE A 33 -19.03 -14.60 -10.50
CA ILE A 33 -18.13 -13.53 -10.95
C ILE A 33 -16.83 -13.56 -10.13
N VAL A 34 -16.93 -13.92 -8.85
CA VAL A 34 -15.79 -14.00 -7.92
C VAL A 34 -15.80 -15.36 -7.23
N LEU A 35 -14.66 -16.07 -7.28
CA LEU A 35 -14.50 -17.41 -6.68
C LEU A 35 -14.27 -17.36 -5.17
N THR A 36 -13.59 -16.33 -4.67
CA THR A 36 -13.31 -16.12 -3.25
C THR A 36 -13.12 -14.64 -2.94
N PHE A 37 -13.55 -14.19 -1.77
CA PHE A 37 -13.33 -12.82 -1.28
C PHE A 37 -12.05 -12.68 -0.44
N SER A 38 -11.27 -13.75 -0.33
CA SER A 38 -10.01 -13.81 0.42
C SER A 38 -8.83 -13.16 -0.33
N LEU A 39 -9.12 -12.17 -1.19
CA LEU A 39 -8.07 -11.45 -1.90
C LEU A 39 -7.34 -10.52 -0.91
N PRO A 40 -5.99 -10.53 -0.89
CA PRO A 40 -5.21 -9.68 0.01
C PRO A 40 -5.63 -8.20 -0.04
N CYS A 41 -5.96 -7.72 -1.23
CA CYS A 41 -6.37 -6.33 -1.46
C CYS A 41 -7.80 -6.01 -1.02
N GLN A 42 -8.70 -7.00 -0.88
CA GLN A 42 -10.06 -6.76 -0.37
C GLN A 42 -10.06 -6.72 1.15
N HIS A 43 -9.24 -7.56 1.80
CA HIS A 43 -9.09 -7.55 3.24
C HIS A 43 -8.45 -6.25 3.76
N SER A 44 -7.53 -5.66 2.99
CA SER A 44 -6.87 -4.40 3.37
C SER A 44 -7.81 -3.19 3.33
N MET A 45 -8.93 -3.23 2.60
CA MET A 45 -9.85 -2.08 2.45
C MET A 45 -10.46 -1.65 3.78
N LYS A 46 -10.70 -2.59 4.71
CA LYS A 46 -11.13 -2.29 6.10
C LYS A 46 -10.17 -1.35 6.83
N HIS A 47 -8.89 -1.41 6.50
CA HIS A 47 -7.85 -0.63 7.16
C HIS A 47 -7.67 0.76 6.54
N TYR A 48 -8.24 1.02 5.36
CA TYR A 48 -8.05 2.28 4.64
C TYR A 48 -8.49 3.51 5.45
N PRO A 49 -9.65 3.56 6.12
CA PRO A 49 -10.06 4.72 6.90
C PRO A 49 -9.04 5.09 7.98
N SER A 50 -8.54 4.06 8.69
CA SER A 50 -7.50 4.24 9.70
C SER A 50 -6.20 4.75 9.08
N LEU A 51 -5.78 4.20 7.95
CA LEU A 51 -4.55 4.60 7.26
C LEU A 51 -4.63 6.02 6.70
N ILE A 52 -5.81 6.45 6.25
CA ILE A 52 -6.06 7.85 5.82
C ILE A 52 -5.91 8.80 7.01
N CYS A 53 -6.49 8.48 8.17
CA CYS A 53 -6.36 9.29 9.39
C CYS A 53 -4.92 9.36 9.93
N HIS A 54 -4.22 8.23 10.00
CA HIS A 54 -2.90 8.16 10.63
C HIS A 54 -1.78 8.68 9.75
N PHE A 55 -1.88 8.50 8.43
CA PHE A 55 -0.80 8.82 7.49
C PHE A 55 -1.14 9.95 6.52
N GLY A 56 -2.35 10.54 6.61
CA GLY A 56 -2.81 11.58 5.69
C GLY A 56 -2.92 11.06 4.24
N ALA A 57 -3.12 9.75 4.08
CA ALA A 57 -3.11 9.10 2.78
C ALA A 57 -4.33 9.52 1.97
N ARG A 58 -4.16 10.35 0.94
CA ARG A 58 -5.26 10.64 0.00
C ARG A 58 -5.59 9.35 -0.78
N ASN A 59 -6.76 8.75 -0.56
CA ASN A 59 -7.29 7.63 -1.35
C ASN A 59 -6.30 6.46 -1.61
N GLY A 60 -5.54 6.03 -0.61
CA GLY A 60 -4.63 4.89 -0.75
C GLY A 60 -3.37 5.15 -1.60
N LEU A 61 -3.20 6.34 -2.20
CA LEU A 61 -1.97 6.70 -2.94
C LEU A 61 -0.72 6.60 -2.07
N CYS A 62 -0.81 7.07 -0.81
CA CYS A 62 0.31 6.95 0.12
C CYS A 62 0.64 5.48 0.42
N LEU A 63 -0.39 4.63 0.61
CA LEU A 63 -0.20 3.19 0.82
C LEU A 63 0.45 2.55 -0.40
N SER A 64 -0.05 2.80 -1.61
CA SER A 64 0.54 2.30 -2.84
C SER A 64 1.99 2.77 -3.03
N ILE A 65 2.32 4.02 -2.67
CA ILE A 65 3.70 4.52 -2.74
C ILE A 65 4.60 3.79 -1.73
N THR A 66 4.18 3.65 -0.47
CA THR A 66 4.96 2.92 0.53
C THR A 66 5.03 1.42 0.25
N GLU A 67 3.97 0.80 -0.25
CA GLU A 67 3.94 -0.61 -0.63
C GLU A 67 4.82 -0.87 -1.85
N LEU A 68 4.76 0.00 -2.87
CA LEU A 68 5.63 -0.09 -4.04
C LEU A 68 7.10 0.08 -3.63
N LYS A 69 7.38 1.03 -2.74
CA LYS A 69 8.74 1.20 -2.22
C LYS A 69 9.17 0.00 -1.37
N HIS A 70 8.28 -0.58 -0.58
CA HIS A 70 8.53 -1.82 0.18
C HIS A 70 8.78 -3.02 -0.75
N VAL A 71 8.08 -3.13 -1.87
CA VAL A 71 8.34 -4.17 -2.88
C VAL A 71 9.75 -4.07 -3.42
N GLU A 72 10.18 -2.88 -3.84
CA GLU A 72 11.53 -2.67 -4.39
C GLU A 72 12.63 -2.85 -3.33
N THR A 73 12.48 -2.19 -2.17
CA THR A 73 13.54 -2.12 -1.15
C THR A 73 13.58 -3.34 -0.23
N VAL A 74 12.51 -4.13 -0.17
CA VAL A 74 12.42 -5.28 0.72
C VAL A 74 12.17 -6.55 -0.06
N LYS A 75 11.04 -6.70 -0.77
CA LYS A 75 10.68 -8.00 -1.38
C LYS A 75 11.65 -8.43 -2.48
N VAL A 76 11.98 -7.54 -3.41
CA VAL A 76 12.91 -7.83 -4.51
C VAL A 76 14.30 -8.16 -3.95
N LEU A 77 14.83 -7.32 -3.05
CA LEU A 77 16.15 -7.56 -2.47
C LEU A 77 16.19 -8.82 -1.59
N TYR A 78 15.12 -9.14 -0.88
CA TYR A 78 15.00 -10.38 -0.12
C TYR A 78 15.08 -11.60 -1.04
N HIS A 79 14.39 -11.57 -2.18
CA HIS A 79 14.48 -12.61 -3.21
C HIS A 79 15.89 -12.69 -3.82
N CYS A 80 16.50 -11.55 -4.19
CA CYS A 80 17.86 -11.48 -4.74
C CYS A 80 18.94 -11.98 -3.75
N SER A 81 18.69 -11.86 -2.44
CA SER A 81 19.63 -12.32 -1.41
C SER A 81 19.69 -13.84 -1.24
N ASN A 82 18.84 -14.60 -1.96
CA ASN A 82 18.63 -16.04 -1.80
C ASN A 82 18.35 -16.42 -0.34
N HIS A 83 17.70 -15.52 0.41
CA HIS A 83 17.34 -15.64 1.82
C HIS A 83 18.50 -15.87 2.81
N HIS A 84 19.76 -15.81 2.34
CA HIS A 84 20.92 -16.09 3.16
C HIS A 84 21.57 -14.81 3.66
N ASN A 85 21.54 -14.60 4.98
CA ASN A 85 21.94 -13.34 5.63
C ASN A 85 21.29 -12.12 4.97
N ALA A 86 19.98 -12.24 4.73
CA ALA A 86 19.24 -11.35 3.84
C ALA A 86 19.26 -9.89 4.33
N LEU A 87 19.07 -9.65 5.62
CA LEU A 87 18.95 -8.29 6.18
C LEU A 87 20.18 -7.43 5.88
N GLY A 88 21.38 -7.94 6.18
CA GLY A 88 22.63 -7.20 5.94
C GLY A 88 22.86 -6.91 4.45
N LYS A 89 22.59 -7.90 3.59
CA LYS A 89 22.70 -7.75 2.13
C LYS A 89 21.68 -6.73 1.59
N MET A 90 20.44 -6.79 2.05
CA MET A 90 19.38 -5.86 1.65
C MET A 90 19.71 -4.42 2.05
N LEU A 91 20.25 -4.21 3.25
CA LEU A 91 20.69 -2.88 3.71
C LEU A 91 21.81 -2.32 2.83
N LEU A 92 22.85 -3.12 2.56
CA LEU A 92 23.96 -2.71 1.70
C LEU A 92 23.50 -2.43 0.26
N SER A 93 22.63 -3.27 -0.30
CA SER A 93 22.08 -3.07 -1.65
C SER A 93 21.21 -1.81 -1.73
N ASN A 94 20.34 -1.57 -0.75
CA ASN A 94 19.55 -0.33 -0.69
C ASN A 94 20.44 0.91 -0.60
N GLN A 95 21.50 0.86 0.22
CA GLN A 95 22.47 1.95 0.32
C GLN A 95 23.18 2.20 -1.02
N CYS A 96 23.62 1.15 -1.71
CA CYS A 96 24.25 1.26 -3.02
C CYS A 96 23.32 1.88 -4.07
N LEU A 97 22.08 1.39 -4.16
CA LEU A 97 21.07 1.91 -5.09
C LEU A 97 20.76 3.40 -4.84
N ASN A 98 20.64 3.81 -3.57
CA ASN A 98 20.44 5.21 -3.22
C ASN A 98 21.63 6.09 -3.62
N THR A 99 22.86 5.61 -3.39
CA THR A 99 24.07 6.33 -3.80
C THR A 99 24.15 6.46 -5.33
N LEU A 100 23.86 5.39 -6.08
CA LEU A 100 23.83 5.43 -7.54
C LEU A 100 22.78 6.40 -8.07
N ALA A 101 21.56 6.38 -7.51
CA ALA A 101 20.52 7.33 -7.88
C ALA A 101 20.95 8.79 -7.65
N THR A 102 21.61 9.05 -6.52
CA THR A 102 22.15 10.39 -6.20
C THR A 102 23.23 10.80 -7.20
N CYS A 103 24.17 9.90 -7.51
CA CYS A 103 25.20 10.16 -8.51
C CYS A 103 24.59 10.44 -9.89
N CYS A 104 23.62 9.65 -10.35
CA CYS A 104 22.96 9.86 -11.64
C CYS A 104 22.31 11.24 -11.75
N ILE A 105 21.67 11.73 -10.68
CA ILE A 105 21.09 13.08 -10.66
C ILE A 105 22.19 14.14 -10.81
N ASN A 106 23.28 14.02 -10.06
CA ASN A 106 24.41 14.97 -10.11
C ASN A 106 25.17 14.95 -11.45
N PHE A 107 25.12 13.87 -12.22
CA PHE A 107 25.73 13.79 -13.56
C PHE A 107 24.83 14.36 -14.67
N CYS A 108 23.54 14.59 -14.39
CA CYS A 108 22.60 15.16 -15.34
C CYS A 108 22.43 16.69 -15.19
N GLU A 109 23.03 17.31 -14.15
CA GLU A 109 23.23 18.76 -14.02
C GLU A 109 24.53 19.21 -14.72
#